data_AF-A0A3S5ATA9-F1
#
_entry.id   AF-A0A3S5ATA9-F1
#
_cell.length_a   1.000
_cell.length_b   1.000
_cell.length_c   1.000
_cell.angle_alpha   90.00
_cell.angle_beta   90.00
_cell.angle_gamma   90.00
#
_symmetry.space_group_name_H-M   'P 1'
#
loop_
_entity.id
_entity.type
_entity.pdbx_description
1 polymer ?
#
loop_
_entity_poly.entity_id
_entity_poly.type
_entity_poly.pdbx_seq_one_letter_code
_entity_poly.pdbx_strand_id
1 'polypeptide(L)'
;MTSRDAFPTDPIWNPETSDGEISLLKAIPGHHFILGPLVRITNLLPCELTFFFKGTGIRGRVGPSQEASVHQLGSAEIITFGIMIDGFLHCDCLEIPPNTYSQTMLMQLLDTFGRPLELQVSG
;
A
#
# COMPACT_ATOMS: atom_id res chain seq x y z
N MET A 1 -15.52 -18.60 31.21
CA MET A 1 -15.83 -17.19 30.94
C MET A 1 -15.76 -17.03 29.44
N THR A 2 -16.89 -16.85 28.78
CA THR A 2 -16.94 -16.74 27.32
C THR A 2 -16.53 -15.33 26.92
N SER A 3 -16.04 -15.12 25.69
CA SER A 3 -15.72 -13.79 25.19
C SER A 3 -16.90 -12.80 25.28
N ARG A 4 -18.14 -13.33 25.32
CA ARG A 4 -19.37 -12.56 25.45
C ARG A 4 -19.55 -11.92 26.83
N ASP A 5 -19.02 -12.56 27.88
CA ASP A 5 -19.12 -12.09 29.27
C ASP A 5 -18.15 -10.92 29.57
N ALA A 6 -17.29 -10.57 28.61
CA ALA A 6 -16.30 -9.49 28.71
C ALA A 6 -16.71 -8.20 27.98
N PHE A 7 -17.82 -8.21 27.23
CA PHE A 7 -18.39 -7.01 26.62
C PHE A 7 -19.40 -6.37 27.58
N PRO A 8 -19.47 -5.03 27.66
CA PRO A 8 -20.50 -4.37 28.44
C PRO A 8 -21.88 -4.76 27.93
N THR A 9 -22.82 -4.96 28.86
CA THR A 9 -24.21 -5.31 28.54
C THR A 9 -24.85 -4.22 27.67
N ASP A 10 -25.48 -4.60 26.57
CA ASP A 10 -26.09 -3.66 25.62
C ASP A 10 -27.15 -2.78 26.30
N PRO A 11 -26.99 -1.45 26.36
CA PRO A 11 -27.98 -0.57 27.01
C PRO A 11 -29.28 -0.42 26.20
N ILE A 12 -29.31 -0.89 24.95
CA ILE A 12 -30.47 -0.77 24.05
C ILE A 12 -31.57 -1.79 24.38
N TRP A 13 -31.24 -2.89 25.06
CA TRP A 13 -32.25 -3.86 25.50
C TRP A 13 -32.71 -3.58 26.93
N ASN A 14 -33.15 -2.35 27.19
CA ASN A 14 -33.97 -2.06 28.37
C ASN A 14 -35.39 -1.74 27.90
N PRO A 15 -36.38 -2.63 28.13
CA PRO A 15 -37.77 -2.42 27.71
C PRO A 15 -38.49 -1.29 28.47
N GLU A 16 -37.82 -0.56 29.36
CA GLU A 16 -38.44 0.39 30.31
C GLU A 16 -38.25 1.87 29.96
N THR A 17 -37.56 2.20 28.85
CA THR A 17 -37.37 3.59 28.43
C THR A 17 -38.26 3.92 27.23
N SER A 18 -39.54 4.14 27.51
CA SER A 18 -40.45 4.91 26.68
C SER A 18 -40.09 6.40 26.75
N ASP A 19 -40.14 7.04 25.58
CA ASP A 19 -40.18 8.48 25.34
C ASP A 19 -38.91 9.29 25.59
N GLY A 20 -38.26 9.61 24.47
CA GLY A 20 -37.87 10.99 24.24
C GLY A 20 -36.48 11.39 24.70
N GLU A 21 -35.44 10.68 24.29
CA GLU A 21 -34.25 11.38 23.80
C GLU A 21 -33.42 10.48 22.88
N ILE A 22 -33.12 11.06 21.73
CA ILE A 22 -32.37 10.55 20.60
C ILE A 22 -31.19 9.70 21.05
N SER A 23 -31.27 8.41 20.73
CA SER A 23 -30.20 7.55 20.22
C SER A 23 -28.83 8.24 20.03
N LEU A 24 -28.14 8.59 21.10
CA LEU A 24 -26.69 8.71 21.09
C LEU A 24 -26.18 7.29 21.26
N LEU A 25 -26.33 6.51 20.18
CA LEU A 25 -25.70 5.23 19.95
C LEU A 25 -24.26 5.33 20.45
N LYS A 26 -24.05 4.85 21.68
CA LYS A 26 -22.74 4.85 22.32
C LYS A 26 -21.93 3.84 21.53
N ALA A 27 -21.15 4.34 20.56
CA ALA A 27 -20.32 3.52 19.70
C ALA A 27 -19.41 2.66 20.58
N ILE A 28 -19.73 1.37 20.69
CA ILE A 28 -18.78 0.37 21.17
C ILE A 28 -17.58 0.45 20.22
N PRO A 29 -16.32 0.46 20.70
CA PRO A 29 -15.16 0.63 19.83
C PRO A 29 -15.10 -0.48 18.79
N GLY A 30 -15.60 -0.20 17.59
CA GLY A 30 -15.66 -1.13 16.48
C GLY A 30 -14.30 -1.14 15.79
N HIS A 31 -13.54 -2.19 16.06
CA HIS A 31 -12.19 -2.48 15.56
C HIS A 31 -11.80 -1.82 14.23
N HIS A 32 -10.61 -1.22 14.19
CA HIS A 32 -10.01 -0.71 12.95
C HIS A 32 -9.17 -1.82 12.30
N PHE A 33 -9.61 -2.34 11.15
CA PHE A 33 -8.79 -3.21 10.31
C PHE A 33 -8.29 -2.39 9.11
N ILE A 34 -6.98 -2.21 9.00
CA ILE A 34 -6.36 -1.59 7.83
C ILE A 34 -5.82 -2.70 6.95
N LEU A 35 -6.56 -3.04 5.90
CA LEU A 35 -6.04 -3.82 4.78
C LEU A 35 -5.35 -2.81 3.85
N GLY A 36 -4.07 -2.56 4.10
CA GLY A 36 -3.25 -1.64 3.31
C GLY A 36 -2.95 -2.18 1.91
N PRO A 37 -2.43 -1.33 1.00
CA PRO A 37 -1.97 -1.81 -0.29
C PRO A 37 -0.85 -2.84 -0.11
N LEU A 38 -0.89 -3.90 -0.91
CA LEU A 38 0.20 -4.89 -0.98
C LEU A 38 1.52 -4.22 -1.36
N VAL A 39 1.45 -3.23 -2.25
CA VAL A 39 2.59 -2.39 -2.62
C VAL A 39 2.12 -0.94 -2.73
N ARG A 40 2.81 -0.05 -2.02
CA ARG A 40 2.66 1.41 -2.16
C ARG A 40 3.92 1.98 -2.78
N ILE A 41 3.74 2.82 -3.80
CA ILE A 41 4.83 3.46 -4.53
C ILE A 41 4.71 4.95 -4.31
N THR A 42 5.73 5.54 -3.68
CA THR A 42 5.83 6.99 -3.46
C THR A 42 6.89 7.55 -4.40
N ASN A 43 6.48 8.39 -5.34
CA ASN A 43 7.40 9.03 -6.27
C ASN A 43 7.97 10.31 -5.66
N LEU A 44 9.22 10.27 -5.21
CA LEU A 44 9.94 11.43 -4.69
C LEU A 44 10.73 12.19 -5.78
N LEU A 45 10.67 11.73 -7.03
CA LEU A 45 11.38 12.35 -8.14
C LEU A 45 10.63 13.61 -8.62
N PRO A 46 11.35 14.61 -9.19
CA PRO A 46 10.75 15.81 -9.76
C PRO A 46 10.14 15.56 -11.16
N CYS A 47 9.81 14.32 -11.52
CA CYS A 47 9.28 13.94 -12.83
C CYS A 47 8.23 12.83 -12.73
N GLU A 48 7.47 12.62 -13.81
CA GLU A 48 6.53 11.49 -13.89
C GLU A 48 7.29 10.17 -13.95
N LEU A 49 6.82 9.19 -13.18
CA LEU A 49 7.36 7.84 -13.10
C LEU A 49 6.31 6.85 -13.59
N THR A 50 6.68 5.97 -14.50
CA THR A 50 5.87 4.79 -14.87
C THR A 50 6.41 3.58 -14.12
N PHE A 51 5.58 2.90 -13.34
CA PHE A 51 5.96 1.64 -12.68
C PHE A 51 5.36 0.44 -13.40
N PHE A 52 5.98 -0.72 -13.22
CA PHE A 52 5.47 -2.00 -13.71
C PHE A 52 5.96 -3.16 -12.83
N PHE A 53 5.24 -4.27 -12.89
CA PHE A 53 5.64 -5.53 -12.26
C PHE A 53 5.82 -6.57 -13.36
N LYS A 54 7.07 -6.96 -13.62
CA LYS A 54 7.43 -7.89 -14.70
C LYS A 54 6.77 -9.25 -14.46
N GLY A 55 6.33 -9.89 -15.54
CA GLY A 55 5.55 -11.13 -15.46
C GLY A 55 4.07 -10.91 -15.13
N THR A 56 3.67 -9.67 -14.81
CA THR A 56 2.28 -9.28 -14.61
C THR A 56 1.83 -8.30 -15.70
N GLY A 57 0.52 -8.13 -15.88
CA GLY A 57 -0.04 -7.05 -16.69
C GLY A 57 -0.17 -5.71 -15.94
N ILE A 58 0.31 -5.62 -14.70
CA ILE A 58 0.10 -4.48 -13.81
C ILE A 58 1.16 -3.42 -14.08
N ARG A 59 0.69 -2.21 -14.41
CA ARG A 59 1.52 -1.01 -14.59
C ARG A 59 0.71 0.24 -14.29
N GLY A 60 1.39 1.34 -14.02
CA GLY A 60 0.74 2.63 -13.78
C GLY A 60 1.71 3.80 -13.86
N ARG A 61 1.19 5.00 -13.65
CA ARG A 61 1.96 6.25 -13.61
C ARG A 61 1.77 6.95 -12.28
N VAL A 62 2.82 7.60 -11.80
CA VAL A 62 2.83 8.38 -10.56
C VAL A 62 3.47 9.73 -10.88
N GLY A 63 2.73 10.80 -10.65
CA GLY A 63 3.24 12.16 -10.82
C GLY A 63 4.34 12.50 -9.80
N PRO A 64 5.03 13.63 -9.96
CA PRO A 64 6.01 14.11 -9.00
C PRO A 64 5.39 14.29 -7.61
N SER A 65 6.06 13.80 -6.57
CA SER A 65 5.60 13.89 -5.16
C SER A 65 4.21 13.30 -4.93
N GLN A 66 3.81 12.31 -5.72
CA GLN A 66 2.54 11.59 -5.58
C GLN A 66 2.77 10.14 -5.17
N GLU A 67 1.68 9.47 -4.76
CA GLU A 67 1.68 8.05 -4.40
C GLU A 67 0.70 7.26 -5.26
N ALA A 68 1.01 5.97 -5.47
CA ALA A 68 0.09 5.00 -6.03
C ALA A 68 0.04 3.74 -5.17
N SER A 69 -1.13 3.11 -5.15
CA SER A 69 -1.40 1.88 -4.40
C SER A 69 -1.79 0.76 -5.35
N VAL A 70 -1.20 -0.42 -5.17
CA VAL A 70 -1.42 -1.60 -6.00
C VAL A 70 -1.96 -2.73 -5.12
N HIS A 71 -3.13 -3.26 -5.49
CA HIS A 71 -3.88 -4.22 -4.68
C HIS A 71 -4.00 -5.61 -5.33
N GLN A 72 -3.56 -5.76 -6.58
CA GLN A 72 -3.74 -6.97 -7.40
C GLN A 72 -2.54 -7.94 -7.33
N LEU A 73 -1.53 -7.66 -6.52
CA LEU A 73 -0.33 -8.51 -6.41
C LEU A 73 -0.52 -9.62 -5.38
N GLY A 74 -0.04 -10.83 -5.67
CA GLY A 74 -0.04 -11.93 -4.70
C GLY A 74 1.02 -11.71 -3.62
N SER A 75 0.66 -11.85 -2.34
CA SER A 75 1.60 -11.69 -1.22
C SER A 75 2.61 -12.85 -1.05
N ALA A 76 2.45 -13.94 -1.81
CA ALA A 76 3.20 -15.19 -1.62
C ALA A 76 4.36 -15.40 -2.62
N GLU A 77 4.52 -14.49 -3.58
CA GLU A 77 5.48 -14.63 -4.68
C GLU A 77 6.55 -13.54 -4.64
N ILE A 78 7.70 -13.83 -5.23
CA ILE A 78 8.74 -12.82 -5.48
C ILE A 78 8.20 -11.87 -6.55
N ILE A 79 8.24 -10.58 -6.26
CA ILE A 79 7.76 -9.54 -7.16
C ILE A 79 8.97 -8.94 -7.90
N THR A 80 8.93 -8.92 -9.23
CA THR A 80 9.94 -8.22 -10.03
C THR A 80 9.44 -6.82 -10.37
N PHE A 81 9.90 -5.81 -9.63
CA PHE A 81 9.47 -4.42 -9.74
C PHE A 81 10.43 -3.58 -10.57
N GLY A 82 9.89 -2.75 -11.46
CA GLY A 82 10.68 -1.81 -12.27
C GLY A 82 9.97 -0.49 -12.48
N ILE A 83 10.74 0.52 -12.87
CA ILE A 83 10.23 1.85 -13.20
C ILE A 83 10.83 2.35 -14.51
N MET A 84 10.20 3.35 -15.10
CA MET A 84 10.73 4.13 -16.21
C MET A 84 10.44 5.60 -15.95
N ILE A 85 11.37 6.45 -16.32
CA ILE A 85 11.21 7.91 -16.31
C ILE A 85 11.67 8.45 -17.67
N ASP A 86 11.27 9.68 -17.99
CA ASP A 86 11.65 10.27 -19.28
C ASP A 86 13.17 10.32 -19.47
N GLY A 87 13.63 9.97 -20.67
CA GLY A 87 15.06 9.84 -21.01
C GLY A 87 15.74 8.52 -20.59
N PHE A 88 15.11 7.69 -19.74
CA PHE A 88 15.69 6.43 -19.27
C PHE A 88 14.80 5.23 -19.67
N LEU A 89 15.19 4.55 -20.75
CA LEU A 89 14.37 3.51 -21.39
C LEU A 89 14.64 2.09 -20.89
N HIS A 90 15.73 1.88 -20.15
CA HIS A 90 16.07 0.58 -19.57
C HIS A 90 16.17 0.68 -18.05
N CYS A 91 15.71 -0.38 -17.37
CA CYS A 91 15.71 -0.50 -15.93
C CYS A 91 16.13 -1.90 -15.52
N ASP A 92 17.10 -1.97 -14.61
CA ASP A 92 17.41 -3.20 -13.89
C ASP A 92 16.36 -3.37 -12.78
N CYS A 93 15.40 -4.26 -13.04
CA CYS A 93 14.28 -4.49 -12.13
C CYS A 93 14.76 -5.10 -10.80
N LEU A 94 14.12 -4.69 -9.71
CA LEU A 94 14.35 -5.25 -8.39
C LEU A 94 13.53 -6.52 -8.20
N GLU A 95 14.15 -7.58 -7.67
CA GLU A 95 13.44 -8.74 -7.16
C GLU A 95 13.17 -8.53 -5.67
N ILE A 96 11.89 -8.43 -5.32
CA ILE A 96 11.42 -8.17 -3.96
C ILE A 96 10.78 -9.46 -3.44
N PRO A 97 11.44 -10.19 -2.53
CA PRO A 97 10.86 -11.35 -1.89
C PRO A 97 9.61 -11.01 -1.05
N PRO A 98 8.72 -11.98 -0.82
CA PRO A 98 7.62 -11.80 0.12
C PRO A 98 8.16 -11.47 1.52
N ASN A 99 7.43 -10.64 2.28
CA ASN A 99 7.81 -10.21 3.63
C ASN A 99 9.13 -9.39 3.70
N THR A 100 9.45 -8.65 2.63
CA THR A 100 10.53 -7.66 2.64
C THR A 100 10.07 -6.42 3.40
N TYR A 101 10.86 -5.99 4.38
CA TYR A 101 10.61 -4.78 5.17
C TYR A 101 11.92 -4.06 5.48
N SER A 102 11.89 -2.73 5.50
CA SER A 102 13.01 -1.87 5.93
C SER A 102 14.32 -2.16 5.19
N GLN A 103 14.23 -2.41 3.88
CA GLN A 103 15.38 -2.68 3.02
C GLN A 103 15.62 -1.52 2.07
N THR A 104 16.89 -1.14 1.96
CA THR A 104 17.37 -0.19 0.97
C THR A 104 18.01 -0.95 -0.18
N MET A 105 17.52 -0.74 -1.39
CA MET A 105 18.04 -1.33 -2.63
C MET A 105 18.45 -0.21 -3.60
N LEU A 106 19.37 -0.52 -4.50
CA LEU A 106 19.73 0.37 -5.60
C LEU A 106 19.08 -0.14 -6.90
N MET A 107 18.39 0.74 -7.58
CA MET A 107 17.82 0.51 -8.90
C MET A 107 18.61 1.32 -9.93
N GLN A 108 19.13 0.66 -10.95
CA GLN A 108 19.85 1.32 -12.04
C GLN A 108 18.92 1.52 -13.25
N LEU A 109 18.89 2.75 -13.75
CA LEU A 109 18.24 3.11 -14.99
C LEU A 109 19.32 3.50 -16.01
N LEU A 110 19.12 3.14 -17.29
CA LEU A 110 20.02 3.53 -18.36
C LEU A 110 19.30 4.42 -19.38
N ASP A 111 19.96 5.49 -19.78
CA ASP A 111 19.50 6.33 -20.88
C ASP A 111 19.78 5.69 -22.25
N THR A 112 19.43 6.39 -23.32
CA THR A 112 19.67 5.94 -24.71
C THR A 112 21.15 5.79 -25.07
N PHE A 113 22.06 6.38 -24.30
CA PHE A 113 23.50 6.31 -24.47
C PHE A 113 24.16 5.31 -23.50
N GLY A 114 23.38 4.57 -22.72
CA GLY A 114 23.88 3.61 -21.73
C GLY A 114 24.48 4.26 -20.48
N ARG A 115 24.20 5.54 -20.23
CA ARG A 115 24.67 6.23 -19.02
C ARG A 115 23.75 5.89 -17.85
N PRO A 116 24.31 5.51 -16.68
CA PRO A 116 23.51 5.08 -15.55
C PRO A 116 22.97 6.26 -14.72
N LEU A 117 21.75 6.09 -14.23
CA LEU A 117 21.17 6.81 -13.11
C LEU A 117 20.84 5.79 -12.02
N GLU A 118 21.45 5.95 -10.85
CA GLU A 118 21.21 5.08 -9.70
C GLU A 118 20.20 5.74 -8.75
N LEU A 119 19.16 4.99 -8.42
CA LEU A 119 18.09 5.42 -7.53
C LEU A 119 18.06 4.53 -6.29
N GLN A 120 18.01 5.15 -5.12
CA GLN A 120 17.81 4.44 -3.87
C GLN A 120 16.32 4.18 -3.67
N VAL A 121 15.94 2.92 -3.58
CA VAL A 121 14.57 2.47 -3.29
C VAL A 121 14.55 1.93 -1.86
N SER A 122 13.61 2.41 -1.05
CA SER A 122 13.46 1.99 0.35
C SER A 122 12.09 1.34 0.52
N GLY A 123 12.06 0.09 0.99
CA GLY A 123 10.85 -0.69 1.33
C GLY A 123 10.81 -1.03 2.81
#